data_AF-A0A841WR61-F1
#
_entry.id   AF-A0A841WR61-F1
#
_cell.length_a   1.000
_cell.length_b   1.000
_cell.length_c   1.000
_cell.angle_alpha   90.00
_cell.angle_beta   90.00
_cell.angle_gamma   90.00
#
_symmetry.space_group_name_H-M   'P 1'
#
loop_
_entity.id
_entity.type
_entity.pdbx_description
1 polymer ?
#
loop_
_entity_poly.entity_id
_entity_poly.type
_entity_poly.pdbx_seq_one_letter_code
_entity_poly.pdbx_strand_id
1 'polypeptide(L)'
;NQYTIRVITAGRNGNSATHREAVKNSLQEKQVGSMVYYPYPLHLQPVYQYLGYQPGQLPVAEQACNEVLSLPMFPELTTEQQDQVI
;
A
#
# COMPACT_ATOMS: atom_id res chain seq x y z
N ASN A 1 9.18 -13.38 3.49
CA ASN A 1 9.47 -11.94 3.67
C ASN A 1 8.56 -11.16 2.72
N GLN A 2 8.48 -9.84 2.79
CA GLN A 2 7.69 -9.05 1.84
C GLN A 2 8.48 -7.80 1.49
N TYR A 3 8.38 -7.34 0.25
CA TYR A 3 8.98 -6.07 -0.17
C TYR A 3 7.87 -5.03 -0.28
N THR A 4 7.91 -3.98 0.54
CA THR A 4 6.88 -2.92 0.50
C THR A 4 7.43 -1.71 -0.23
N ILE A 5 6.71 -1.29 -1.26
CA ILE A 5 6.99 -0.07 -2.03
C ILE A 5 5.95 1.01 -1.71
N ARG A 6 6.26 2.25 -2.07
CA ARG A 6 5.30 3.35 -2.09
C ARG A 6 4.84 3.61 -3.52
N VAL A 7 3.54 3.54 -3.74
CA VAL A 7 2.90 3.91 -5.00
C VAL A 7 2.45 5.37 -4.88
N ILE A 8 3.17 6.26 -5.54
CA ILE A 8 3.00 7.72 -5.43
C ILE A 8 2.38 8.24 -6.72
N THR A 9 1.29 9.01 -6.63
CA THR A 9 0.73 9.69 -7.80
C THR A 9 1.54 10.95 -8.10
N ALA A 10 2.09 11.07 -9.31
CA ALA A 10 2.78 12.29 -9.74
C ALA A 10 1.76 13.41 -10.01
N GLY A 11 1.42 14.20 -8.98
CA GLY A 11 0.58 15.39 -9.11
C GLY A 11 -0.11 15.79 -7.81
N ARG A 12 -0.10 17.09 -7.49
CA ARG A 12 -0.59 17.68 -6.22
C ARG A 12 -2.05 17.35 -5.83
N ASN A 13 -2.84 16.74 -6.71
CA ASN A 13 -4.28 16.49 -6.52
C ASN A 13 -4.72 15.03 -6.75
N GLY A 14 -3.78 14.09 -6.95
CA GLY A 14 -4.11 12.68 -7.16
C GLY A 14 -4.35 11.93 -5.85
N ASN A 15 -5.43 11.15 -5.75
CA ASN A 15 -5.65 10.28 -4.60
C ASN A 15 -4.72 9.06 -4.69
N SER A 16 -3.62 9.05 -3.91
CA SER A 16 -2.64 7.96 -3.88
C SER A 16 -3.26 6.59 -3.60
N ALA A 17 -4.33 6.52 -2.79
CA ALA A 17 -5.01 5.25 -2.54
C ALA A 17 -5.69 4.69 -3.80
N THR A 18 -6.32 5.55 -4.61
CA THR A 18 -6.91 5.14 -5.89
C THR A 18 -5.84 4.67 -6.87
N HIS A 19 -4.70 5.35 -6.92
CA HIS A 19 -3.60 4.94 -7.80
C HIS A 19 -2.98 3.61 -7.35
N ARG A 20 -2.78 3.43 -6.04
CA ARG A 20 -2.30 2.17 -5.46
C ARG A 20 -3.25 1.00 -5.75
N GLU A 21 -4.57 1.20 -5.65
CA GLU A 21 -5.53 0.15 -6.04
C GLU A 21 -5.47 -0.17 -7.55
N ALA A 22 -5.26 0.83 -8.40
CA ALA A 22 -5.08 0.58 -9.84
C ALA A 22 -3.83 -0.27 -10.13
N VAL A 23 -2.70 0.02 -9.47
CA VAL A 23 -1.46 -0.78 -9.59
C VAL A 23 -1.70 -2.21 -9.08
N LYS A 24 -2.30 -2.35 -7.90
CA LYS A 24 -2.64 -3.66 -7.32
C LYS A 24 -3.52 -4.50 -8.25
N ASN A 25 -4.54 -3.89 -8.87
CA ASN A 25 -5.41 -4.57 -9.82
C ASN A 25 -4.64 -5.02 -11.08
N SER A 26 -3.76 -4.17 -11.61
CA SER A 26 -2.92 -4.55 -12.77
C SER A 26 -1.97 -5.70 -12.45
N LEU A 27 -1.41 -5.75 -11.23
CA LEU A 27 -0.61 -6.89 -10.78
C LEU A 27 -1.46 -8.16 -10.67
N GLN A 28 -2.68 -8.05 -10.16
CA GLN A 28 -3.60 -9.17 -10.05
C GLN A 28 -3.99 -9.75 -11.43
N GLU A 29 -4.22 -8.90 -12.44
CA GLU A 29 -4.46 -9.33 -13.82
C GLU A 29 -3.29 -10.12 -14.42
N LYS A 30 -2.06 -9.78 -14.01
CA LYS A 30 -0.83 -10.50 -14.36
C LYS A 30 -0.54 -11.71 -13.45
N GLN A 31 -1.48 -12.08 -12.58
CA GLN A 31 -1.34 -13.14 -11.58
C GLN A 31 -0.20 -12.92 -10.57
N VAL A 32 0.22 -11.67 -10.38
CA VAL A 32 1.18 -11.26 -9.35
C VAL A 32 0.40 -10.91 -8.09
N GLY A 33 0.59 -11.69 -7.03
CA GLY A 33 0.00 -11.40 -5.72
C GLY A 33 0.55 -10.08 -5.15
N SER A 34 -0.30 -9.26 -4.54
CA SER A 34 0.13 -8.08 -3.80
C SER A 34 -0.85 -7.77 -2.68
N MET A 35 -0.37 -7.16 -1.59
CA MET A 35 -1.16 -6.88 -0.40
C MET A 35 -0.88 -5.51 0.18
N VAL A 36 -1.81 -5.01 0.99
CA VAL A 36 -1.72 -3.68 1.61
C VAL A 36 -1.61 -3.86 3.10
N TYR A 37 -0.45 -3.50 3.64
CA TYR A 37 -0.15 -3.58 5.08
C TYR A 37 0.30 -2.21 5.59
N TYR A 38 -0.57 -1.43 6.23
CA TYR A 38 -2.00 -1.65 6.54
C TYR A 38 -2.87 -0.63 5.81
N PRO A 39 -4.12 -0.97 5.42
CA PRO A 39 -4.97 -0.09 4.63
C PRO A 39 -5.51 1.11 5.41
N TYR A 40 -5.38 1.11 6.74
CA TYR A 40 -5.96 2.13 7.60
C TYR A 40 -5.09 2.38 8.85
N PRO A 41 -4.83 3.65 9.20
CA PRO A 41 -3.88 3.99 10.24
C PRO A 41 -4.47 3.72 11.64
N LEU A 42 -3.60 3.36 12.59
CA LEU A 42 -4.02 2.94 13.92
C LEU A 42 -4.85 3.99 14.65
N HIS A 43 -4.47 5.28 14.61
CA HIS A 43 -5.15 6.33 15.37
C HIS A 43 -6.60 6.56 14.99
N LEU A 44 -7.02 6.10 13.80
CA LEU A 44 -8.41 6.21 13.36
C LEU A 44 -9.21 4.91 13.54
N GLN A 45 -8.58 3.81 13.97
CA GLN A 45 -9.27 2.52 14.12
C GLN A 45 -10.31 2.58 15.25
N PRO A 46 -11.45 1.89 15.12
CA PRO A 46 -12.52 1.92 16.13
C PRO A 46 -12.05 1.64 17.56
N VAL A 47 -11.10 0.69 17.71
CA VAL A 47 -10.54 0.32 19.02
C VAL A 47 -9.80 1.47 19.72
N TYR A 48 -9.32 2.47 18.98
CA TYR A 48 -8.58 3.63 19.50
C TYR A 48 -9.42 4.91 19.56
N GLN A 49 -10.73 4.85 19.28
CA GLN A 49 -11.60 6.04 19.31
C GLN A 49 -11.56 6.79 20.66
N TYR A 50 -11.38 6.07 21.76
CA TYR A 50 -11.29 6.66 23.11
C TYR A 50 -10.08 7.61 23.29
N LEU A 51 -9.08 7.55 22.42
CA LEU A 51 -7.93 8.46 22.42
C LEU A 51 -8.24 9.82 21.78
N GLY A 52 -9.39 9.96 21.11
CA GLY A 52 -9.89 11.25 20.59
C GLY A 52 -9.21 11.76 19.32
N TYR A 53 -8.33 10.98 18.70
CA TYR A 53 -7.66 11.37 17.46
C TYR A 53 -8.64 11.56 16.29
N GLN A 54 -8.32 12.52 15.42
CA GLN A 54 -9.09 12.89 14.23
C GLN A 54 -8.23 12.75 12.97
N PRO A 55 -8.84 12.56 11.79
CA PRO A 55 -8.14 12.60 10.52
C PRO A 55 -7.31 13.88 10.36
N GLY A 56 -6.12 13.77 9.80
CA GLY A 56 -5.16 14.86 9.59
C GLY A 56 -4.23 15.12 10.78
N GLN A 57 -4.44 14.50 11.94
CA GLN A 57 -3.56 14.70 13.10
C GLN A 57 -2.26 13.89 13.04
N LEU A 58 -2.25 12.76 12.32
CA LEU A 58 -1.05 11.97 12.02
C LEU A 58 -0.90 11.79 10.50
N PRO A 59 -0.59 12.88 9.75
CA PRO A 59 -0.68 12.90 8.29
C PRO A 59 0.29 11.92 7.62
N VAL A 60 1.46 11.68 8.22
CA VAL A 60 2.45 10.72 7.68
C VAL A 60 1.93 9.28 7.79
N ALA A 61 1.22 8.94 8.87
CA ALA A 61 0.63 7.62 9.04
C ALA A 61 -0.51 7.40 8.02
N GLU A 62 -1.36 8.41 7.84
CA GLU A 62 -2.44 8.40 6.84
C GLU A 62 -1.89 8.27 5.42
N GLN A 63 -0.86 9.06 5.09
CA GLN A 63 -0.18 8.98 3.81
C GLN A 63 0.42 7.60 3.56
N ALA A 64 1.12 7.03 4.55
CA ALA A 64 1.70 5.69 4.43
C ALA A 64 0.63 4.64 4.09
N CYS A 65 -0.50 4.62 4.80
CA CYS A 65 -1.60 3.69 4.53
C CYS A 65 -2.16 3.83 3.10
N ASN A 66 -2.16 5.04 2.54
CA ASN A 66 -2.64 5.29 1.18
C ASN A 66 -1.66 4.82 0.10
N GLU A 67 -0.36 4.80 0.39
CA GLU A 67 0.69 4.59 -0.61
C GLU A 67 1.35 3.21 -0.57
N VAL A 68 1.30 2.48 0.56
CA VAL A 68 2.00 1.20 0.68
C VAL A 68 1.37 0.10 -0.16
N LEU A 69 2.22 -0.65 -0.85
CA LEU A 69 1.88 -1.91 -1.53
C LEU A 69 3.01 -2.91 -1.30
N SER A 70 2.67 -4.07 -0.75
CA SER A 70 3.58 -5.18 -0.47
C SER A 70 3.54 -6.19 -1.59
N LEU A 71 4.72 -6.52 -2.11
CA LEU A 71 4.96 -7.47 -3.19
C LEU A 71 5.49 -8.81 -2.62
N PRO A 72 5.33 -9.92 -3.36
CA PRO A 72 5.79 -11.23 -2.91
C PRO A 72 7.33 -11.26 -2.79
N MET A 73 7.84 -11.79 -1.68
CA MET A 73 9.27 -12.00 -1.49
C MET A 73 9.51 -13.30 -0.73
N PHE A 74 9.80 -14.38 -1.46
CA PHE A 74 10.10 -15.70 -0.91
C PHE A 74 11.32 -16.30 -1.61
N PRO A 75 12.06 -17.23 -0.95
CA PRO A 75 13.32 -17.76 -1.47
C PRO A 75 13.24 -18.40 -2.86
N GLU A 76 12.07 -18.92 -3.22
CA GLU A 76 11.81 -19.63 -4.47
C GLU A 76 11.43 -18.70 -5.64
N LEU A 77 11.42 -17.38 -5.44
CA LEU A 77 11.07 -16.41 -6.47
C LEU A 77 12.14 -16.38 -7.58
N THR A 78 11.77 -16.72 -8.81
CA THR A 78 12.71 -16.75 -9.93
C THR A 78 13.03 -15.35 -10.45
N THR A 79 14.12 -15.21 -11.20
CA THR A 79 14.47 -13.93 -11.86
C THR A 79 13.39 -13.50 -12.84
N GLU A 80 12.82 -14.45 -13.61
CA GLU A 80 11.74 -14.15 -14.54
C GLU A 80 10.48 -13.61 -13.82
N GLN A 81 10.18 -14.15 -12.63
CA GLN A 81 9.08 -13.65 -11.81
C GLN A 81 9.36 -12.27 -11.23
N GLN A 82 10.63 -11.92 -10.97
CA GLN A 82 11.02 -10.58 -10.55
C GLN A 82 10.90 -9.58 -11.71
N ASP A 83 11.37 -9.96 -12.90
CA ASP A 83 11.31 -9.13 -14.11
C ASP A 83 9.86 -8.83 -14.54
N GLN A 84 8.91 -9.73 -14.26
CA GLN A 84 7.48 -9.50 -14.51
C GLN A 84 6.89 -8.33 -13.68
N VAL A 85 7.53 -8.00 -12.55
CA VAL A 85 7.06 -6.99 -11.59
C VAL A 85 7.66 -5.61 -11.84
N ILE A 86 8.84 -5.53 -12.48
CA ILE A 86 9.53 -4.29 -12.85
C ILE A 86 8.86 -3.63 -14.07
#